data_AF-A0A3G6PE84-F1
#
_entry.id   AF-A0A3G6PE84-F1
#
_cell.length_a   1.000
_cell.length_b   1.000
_cell.length_c   1.000
_cell.angle_alpha   90.00
_cell.angle_beta   90.00
_cell.angle_gamma   90.00
#
_symmetry.space_group_name_H-M   'P 1'
#
loop_
_entity.id
_entity.type
_entity.pdbx_description
1 polymer ?
#
loop_
_entity_poly.entity_id
_entity_poly.type
_entity_poly.pdbx_seq_one_letter_code
_entity_poly.pdbx_strand_id
1 'polypeptide(L)' 'MKKSIFYHAGCPVCTSAEHDIVNLIGLENVEIVHLGNDKSKIEEAEKAGIKSVPALVTPNGNVLHINFGASMEDVKN' A
#
# COMPACT_ATOMS: atom_id res chain seq x y z
N MET A 1 -19.46 0.85 -3.71
CA MET A 1 -18.29 -0.03 -3.91
C MET A 1 -17.27 0.28 -2.83
N LYS A 2 -16.57 -0.72 -2.27
CA LYS A 2 -15.47 -0.44 -1.33
C LYS A 2 -14.26 0.04 -2.13
N LYS A 3 -13.68 1.17 -1.75
CA LYS A 3 -12.44 1.67 -2.35
C LYS A 3 -11.26 0.82 -1.88
N SER A 4 -10.22 0.77 -2.68
CA SER A 4 -8.93 0.25 -2.22
C SER A 4 -8.31 1.28 -1.27
N ILE A 5 -7.52 0.84 -0.29
CA ILE A 5 -6.84 1.76 0.64
C ILE A 5 -5.34 1.57 0.48
N PHE A 6 -4.64 2.63 0.09
CA PHE A 6 -3.20 2.68 -0.06
C PHE A 6 -2.56 3.31 1.18
N TYR A 7 -1.72 2.54 1.87
CA TYR A 7 -1.00 2.97 3.06
C TYR A 7 0.47 3.24 2.73
N HIS A 8 0.97 4.38 3.18
CA HIS A 8 2.36 4.77 2.98
C HIS A 8 2.91 5.61 4.14
N ALA A 9 4.22 5.85 4.16
CA ALA A 9 4.91 6.61 5.22
C ALA A 9 5.77 7.78 4.68
N GLY A 10 5.54 8.22 3.45
CA GLY A 10 6.28 9.34 2.84
C GLY A 10 7.69 8.99 2.35
N CYS A 11 8.00 7.70 2.21
CA CYS A 11 9.26 7.22 1.64
C CYS A 11 9.36 7.52 0.12
N PRO A 12 10.55 7.66 -0.48
CA PRO A 12 10.65 7.95 -1.93
C PRO A 12 9.94 6.92 -2.82
N VAL A 13 10.01 5.63 -2.46
CA VAL A 13 9.30 4.55 -3.17
C VAL A 13 7.77 4.67 -3.02
N CYS A 14 7.30 5.30 -1.95
CA CYS A 14 5.89 5.53 -1.69
C CYS A 14 5.28 6.49 -2.74
N THR A 15 6.01 7.54 -3.14
CA THR A 15 5.53 8.53 -4.11
C THR A 15 5.35 7.91 -5.50
N SER A 16 6.33 7.13 -5.96
CA SER A 16 6.21 6.43 -7.25
C SER A 16 5.03 5.45 -7.24
N ALA A 17 4.92 4.64 -6.18
CA ALA A 17 3.84 3.67 -6.03
C ALA A 17 2.45 4.33 -5.98
N GLU A 18 2.31 5.48 -5.33
CA GLU A 18 1.06 6.24 -5.28
C GLU A 18 0.62 6.68 -6.69
N HIS A 19 1.51 7.31 -7.45
CA HIS A 19 1.21 7.76 -8.80
C HIS A 19 0.81 6.60 -9.72
N ASP A 20 1.55 5.48 -9.66
CA ASP A 20 1.24 4.30 -10.47
C ASP A 20 -0.12 3.71 -10.11
N ILE A 21 -0.46 3.59 -8.82
CA ILE A 21 -1.77 3.09 -8.39
C ILE A 21 -2.88 4.02 -8.85
N VAL A 22 -2.74 5.33 -8.63
CA VAL A 22 -3.74 6.31 -9.06
C VAL A 22 -3.94 6.25 -10.58
N ASN A 23 -2.88 6.08 -11.36
CA ASN A 23 -2.99 5.93 -12.82
C ASN A 23 -3.65 4.61 -13.24
N LEU A 24 -3.41 3.51 -12.52
CA LEU A 24 -3.93 2.19 -12.86
C LEU A 24 -5.41 2.01 -12.50
N ILE A 25 -5.82 2.46 -11.32
CA ILE A 25 -7.18 2.21 -10.81
C ILE A 25 -8.02 3.48 -10.69
N GLY A 26 -7.44 4.67 -10.85
CA GLY A 26 -8.13 5.94 -10.74
C GLY A 26 -8.21 6.45 -9.29
N LEU A 27 -8.02 7.76 -9.11
CA LEU A 27 -8.05 8.42 -7.79
C LEU A 27 -9.38 8.21 -7.06
N GLU A 28 -10.50 8.11 -7.79
CA GLU A 28 -11.82 7.89 -7.21
C GLU A 28 -11.97 6.51 -6.55
N ASN A 29 -11.16 5.53 -6.96
CA ASN A 29 -11.23 4.14 -6.50
C ASN A 29 -10.19 3.80 -5.42
N VAL A 30 -9.36 4.77 -5.03
CA VAL A 30 -8.33 4.59 -4.01
C VAL A 30 -8.42 5.66 -2.93
N GLU A 31 -8.27 5.24 -1.68
CA GLU A 31 -8.06 6.12 -0.52
C GLU A 31 -6.58 6.09 -0.16
N ILE A 32 -5.97 7.25 0.05
CA ILE A 32 -4.55 7.37 0.36
C ILE A 32 -4.40 7.73 1.84
N VAL A 33 -3.68 6.90 2.60
CA VAL A 33 -3.46 7.05 4.04
C VAL A 33 -1.96 7.17 4.33
N HIS A 34 -1.56 8.34 4.83
CA HIS A 34 -0.18 8.62 5.22
C HIS A 34 0.04 8.33 6.72
N LEU A 35 0.58 7.16 7.06
CA LEU A 35 0.81 6.72 8.45
C LEU A 35 1.81 7.59 9.23
N GLY A 36 2.71 8.28 8.52
CA GLY A 36 3.61 9.26 9.14
C GLY A 36 2.88 10.52 9.66
N ASN A 37 1.72 10.86 9.10
CA ASN A 37 0.92 12.03 9.48
C ASN A 37 -0.22 11.62 10.42
N ASP A 38 -0.90 10.52 10.12
CA ASP A 38 -2.01 10.00 10.92
C ASP A 38 -1.63 8.69 11.59
N LYS A 39 -0.96 8.79 12.75
CA LYS A 39 -0.49 7.62 13.51
C LYS A 39 -1.62 6.78 14.08
N SER A 40 -2.82 7.36 14.24
CA SER A 40 -4.00 6.65 14.74
C SER A 40 -4.44 5.53 13.78
N LYS A 41 -4.05 5.61 12.51
CA LYS A 41 -4.32 4.61 11.48
C LYS A 41 -3.38 3.40 11.48
N ILE A 42 -2.33 3.42 12.30
CA ILE A 42 -1.38 2.30 12.37
C ILE A 42 -2.06 1.02 12.87
N GLU A 43 -2.85 1.11 13.94
CA GLU A 43 -3.54 -0.07 14.49
C GLU A 43 -4.55 -0.67 13.48
N GLU A 44 -5.22 0.19 12.71
CA GLU A 44 -6.12 -0.23 11.63
C GLU A 44 -5.35 -0.93 10.50
N ALA A 45 -4.20 -0.40 10.10
CA ALA A 45 -3.33 -0.99 9.10
C ALA A 45 -2.80 -2.37 9.53
N GLU A 46 -2.36 -2.51 10.79
CA GLU A 46 -1.90 -3.78 11.35
C GLU A 46 -3.03 -4.82 11.38
N LYS A 47 -4.24 -4.42 11.82
CA LYS A 47 -5.44 -5.28 11.81
C LYS A 47 -5.85 -5.70 10.40
N ALA A 48 -5.61 -4.85 9.40
CA ALA A 48 -5.83 -5.19 7.99
C ALA A 48 -4.79 -6.19 7.44
N GLY A 49 -3.71 -6.50 8.19
CA GLY A 49 -2.67 -7.44 7.78
C GLY A 49 -1.47 -6.79 7.08
N ILE A 50 -1.32 -5.46 7.19
CA ILE A 50 -0.17 -4.74 6.64
C ILE A 50 1.07 -5.05 7.48
N LYS A 51 2.18 -5.40 6.80
CA LYS A 51 3.46 -5.77 7.41
C LYS A 51 4.58 -4.81 7.04
N SER A 52 4.39 -4.07 5.95
CA SER A 52 5.31 -3.10 5.40
C SER A 52 4.52 -2.10 4.57
N VAL A 53 5.07 -0.90 4.39
CA VAL A 53 4.56 0.11 3.47
C VAL A 53 5.63 0.46 2.45
N PRO A 54 5.26 0.80 1.19
CA PRO A 54 3.91 1.02 0.68
C PRO A 54 3.08 -0.27 0.50
N ALA A 55 1.79 -0.23 0.82
CA ALA A 55 0.88 -1.37 0.67
C ALA A 55 -0.53 -0.94 0.23
N LEU A 56 -1.19 -1.79 -0.56
CA LEU A 56 -2.55 -1.58 -1.04
C LEU A 56 -3.48 -2.66 -0.47
N VAL A 57 -4.54 -2.24 0.23
CA VAL A 57 -5.63 -3.11 0.65
C VAL A 57 -6.71 -3.07 -0.43
N THR A 58 -6.98 -4.21 -1.05
CA THR A 58 -7.99 -4.34 -2.10
C THR A 58 -9.41 -4.33 -1.52
N PRO A 59 -10.46 -4.08 -2.32
CA PRO A 59 -11.86 -4.11 -1.86
C PRO A 59 -12.29 -5.46 -1.27
N ASN A 60 -11.60 -6.53 -1.65
CA ASN A 60 -11.81 -7.90 -1.20
C ASN A 60 -11.05 -8.22 0.10
N GLY A 61 -10.30 -7.27 0.66
CA GLY A 61 -9.54 -7.43 1.90
C GLY A 61 -8.15 -8.05 1.74
N ASN A 62 -7.71 -8.34 0.51
CA ASN A 62 -6.33 -8.78 0.28
C ASN A 62 -5.36 -7.60 0.42
N VAL A 63 -4.21 -7.86 1.04
CA VAL A 63 -3.12 -6.89 1.16
C VAL A 63 -2.05 -7.18 0.11
N LEU A 64 -1.70 -6.17 -0.66
CA LEU A 64 -0.61 -6.20 -1.63
C LEU A 64 0.52 -5.32 -1.09
N HIS A 65 1.58 -5.94 -0.57
CA HIS A 65 2.77 -5.21 -0.16
C HIS A 65 3.61 -4.93 -1.42
N ILE A 66 3.94 -3.66 -1.65
CA ILE A 66 4.67 -3.25 -2.85
C ILE A 66 6.15 -3.17 -2.50
N ASN A 67 6.97 -3.78 -3.34
CA ASN A 67 8.42 -3.85 -3.14
C ASN A 67 8.78 -4.53 -1.79
N PHE A 68 8.01 -5.54 -1.40
CA PHE A 68 8.22 -6.33 -0.19
C PHE A 68 8.06 -7.82 -0.52
N GLY A 69 9.15 -8.56 -0.49
CA GLY A 69 9.19 -9.96 -0.88
C GLY A 69 10.59 -10.38 -1.30
N ALA A 70 10.66 -11.49 -2.04
CA ALA A 70 11.90 -12.00 -2.61
C ALA A 70 12.42 -11.09 -3.73
N SER A 71 13.73 -10.91 -3.79
CA SER A 71 14.39 -10.23 -4.90
C SER A 71 14.43 -11.12 -6.14
N MET A 72 14.75 -10.54 -7.30
CA MET A 72 15.00 -11.32 -8.52
C MET A 72 16.22 -12.26 -8.38
N GLU A 73 17.17 -11.94 -7.50
CA GLU A 73 18.32 -12.80 -7.22
C GLU A 73 17.90 -14.02 -6.41
N ASP A 74 17.01 -13.86 -5.41
CA ASP A 74 16.49 -14.97 -4.59
C ASP A 74 15.74 -16.04 -5.41
N VAL A 75 15.15 -15.65 -6.56
CA VAL A 75 14.32 -16.54 -7.39
C VAL A 75 15.01 -17.04 -8.67
N LYS A 76 16.24 -16.59 -8.96
CA LYS A 76 17.00 -16.94 -10.18
C LYS A 76 17.81 -18.23 -10.06
N ASN A 77 17.67 -18.98 -8.96
CA ASN A 77 18.35 -20.26 -8.72
C ASN A 77 18.32 -21.19 -9.94
#